data_AF-A0A7X9HCL8-F1
#
_entry.id   AF-A0A7X9HCL8-F1
#
_cell.length_a   1.000
_cell.length_b   1.000
_cell.length_c   1.000
_cell.angle_alpha   90.00
_cell.angle_beta   90.00
_cell.angle_gamma   90.00
#
_symmetry.space_group_name_H-M   'P 1'
#
loop_
_entity.id
_entity.type
_entity.pdbx_description
1 polymer ?
#
loop_
_entity_poly.entity_id
_entity_poly.type
_entity_poly.pdbx_seq_one_letter_code
_entity_poly.pdbx_strand_id
1 'polypeptide(L)'
;MTLFKKKESDFLHTDYFVLLLILSLGGAGYFFFISRPMLQAGVVVATCLLYIIWAIIHHLKEGDFHYKIILEYVLIAFLAIALLLTLIFRT
;
A
#
# COMPACT_ATOMS: atom_id res chain seq x y z
N MET A 1 17.60 29.10 -1.95
CA MET A 1 16.31 28.91 -1.24
C MET A 1 15.20 28.34 -2.15
N THR A 2 15.09 28.73 -3.43
CA THR A 2 14.00 28.30 -4.35
C THR A 2 14.16 26.89 -4.95
N LEU A 3 15.39 26.42 -5.17
CA LEU A 3 15.65 25.10 -5.78
C LEU A 3 15.45 23.91 -4.83
N PHE A 4 15.74 24.08 -3.54
CA PHE A 4 15.56 23.02 -2.54
C PHE A 4 14.08 22.73 -2.27
N LYS A 5 13.25 23.78 -2.13
CA LYS A 5 11.82 23.65 -1.88
C LYS A 5 11.05 22.97 -3.03
N LYS A 6 11.48 23.20 -4.28
CA LYS A 6 10.90 22.55 -5.46
C LYS A 6 11.21 21.05 -5.52
N LYS A 7 12.46 20.68 -5.18
CA LYS A 7 12.88 19.27 -5.15
C LYS A 7 12.09 18.47 -4.12
N GLU A 8 11.87 19.05 -2.93
CA GLU A 8 11.04 18.45 -1.87
C GLU A 8 9.59 18.24 -2.30
N SER A 9 8.96 19.24 -2.95
CA SER A 9 7.57 19.12 -3.43
C SER A 9 7.41 18.08 -4.54
N ASP A 10 8.37 17.99 -5.46
CA ASP A 10 8.31 17.03 -6.57
C ASP A 10 8.42 15.56 -6.07
N PHE A 11 9.19 15.32 -5.00
CA PHE A 11 9.26 14.00 -4.35
C PHE A 11 7.96 13.63 -3.63
N LEU A 12 7.36 14.57 -2.90
CA LEU A 12 6.07 14.38 -2.24
C LEU A 12 4.99 13.94 -3.24
N HIS A 13 4.83 14.67 -4.36
CA HIS A 13 3.81 14.34 -5.36
C HIS A 13 4.02 12.96 -6.00
N THR A 14 5.26 12.57 -6.23
CA THR A 14 5.59 11.27 -6.81
C THR A 14 5.26 10.14 -5.84
N ASP A 15 5.55 10.31 -4.54
CA ASP A 15 5.39 9.23 -3.59
C ASP A 15 3.92 8.88 -3.29
N TYR A 16 3.07 9.90 -3.21
CA TYR A 16 1.62 9.68 -3.13
C TYR A 16 1.03 9.10 -4.42
N PHE A 17 1.60 9.45 -5.58
CA PHE A 17 1.16 8.89 -6.85
C PHE A 17 1.47 7.39 -6.97
N VAL A 18 2.65 6.95 -6.52
CA VAL A 18 2.98 5.51 -6.47
C VAL A 18 2.04 4.77 -5.53
N LEU A 19 1.79 5.32 -4.33
CA LEU A 19 0.83 4.72 -3.39
C LEU A 19 -0.57 4.63 -3.99
N LEU A 20 -1.04 5.69 -4.66
CA LEU A 20 -2.32 5.71 -5.35
C LEU A 20 -2.40 4.62 -6.43
N LEU A 21 -1.34 4.43 -7.21
CA LEU A 21 -1.28 3.37 -8.22
C LEU A 21 -1.34 1.98 -7.60
N ILE A 22 -0.58 1.71 -6.54
CA ILE A 22 -0.60 0.42 -5.83
C ILE A 22 -2.02 0.10 -5.36
N LEU A 23 -2.68 1.05 -4.69
CA LEU A 23 -4.02 0.84 -4.15
C LEU A 23 -5.09 0.75 -5.25
N SER A 24 -4.97 1.55 -6.30
CA SER A 24 -5.93 1.54 -7.42
C SER A 24 -5.84 0.22 -8.21
N LEU A 25 -4.62 -0.26 -8.48
CA LEU A 25 -4.42 -1.55 -9.16
C LEU A 25 -4.85 -2.73 -8.28
N GLY A 26 -4.55 -2.68 -6.98
CA GLY A 26 -5.01 -3.69 -6.02
C GLY A 26 -6.53 -3.75 -5.91
N GLY A 27 -7.19 -2.59 -5.82
CA GLY A 27 -8.65 -2.48 -5.82
C GLY A 27 -9.28 -2.96 -7.12
N ALA A 28 -8.74 -2.53 -8.27
CA ALA A 28 -9.21 -3.00 -9.57
C ALA A 28 -9.03 -4.53 -9.72
N GLY A 29 -7.88 -5.07 -9.30
CA GLY A 29 -7.62 -6.50 -9.29
C GLY A 29 -8.58 -7.26 -8.38
N TYR A 30 -8.90 -6.73 -7.20
CA TYR A 30 -9.88 -7.33 -6.28
C TYR A 30 -11.25 -7.50 -6.94
N PHE A 31 -11.75 -6.48 -7.65
CA PHE A 31 -13.03 -6.59 -8.36
C PHE A 31 -12.94 -7.46 -9.63
N PHE A 32 -11.81 -7.40 -10.34
CA PHE A 32 -11.60 -8.20 -11.55
C PHE A 32 -11.61 -9.71 -11.26
N PHE A 33 -11.08 -10.14 -10.12
CA PHE A 33 -11.02 -11.55 -9.73
C PHE A 33 -12.17 -12.00 -8.80
N ILE A 34 -13.28 -11.27 -8.72
CA ILE A 34 -14.40 -11.57 -7.81
C ILE A 34 -14.97 -12.99 -7.95
N SER A 35 -14.92 -13.58 -9.15
CA SER A 35 -15.38 -14.96 -9.39
C SER A 35 -14.36 -16.04 -9.05
N ARG A 36 -13.14 -15.67 -8.63
CA ARG A 36 -12.02 -16.59 -8.38
C ARG A 36 -11.40 -16.28 -7.00
N PRO A 37 -11.99 -16.82 -5.91
CA PRO A 37 -11.62 -16.46 -4.53
C PRO A 37 -10.12 -16.57 -4.22
N MET A 38 -9.45 -17.62 -4.71
CA MET A 38 -8.01 -17.79 -4.50
C MET A 38 -7.16 -16.69 -5.16
N LEU A 39 -7.51 -16.28 -6.39
CA LEU A 39 -6.80 -15.19 -7.08
C LEU A 39 -7.12 -13.84 -6.43
N GLN A 40 -8.37 -13.64 -6.03
CA GLN A 40 -8.80 -12.44 -5.32
C GLN A 40 -8.06 -12.28 -3.99
N ALA A 41 -7.93 -13.37 -3.21
CA ALA A 41 -7.14 -13.42 -1.99
C ALA A 41 -5.65 -13.13 -2.26
N GLY A 42 -5.10 -13.70 -3.34
CA GLY A 42 -3.74 -13.41 -3.79
C GLY A 42 -3.51 -11.92 -4.08
N VAL A 43 -4.46 -11.25 -4.74
CA VAL A 43 -4.39 -9.80 -5.00
C VAL A 43 -4.38 -9.00 -3.70
N VAL A 44 -5.24 -9.35 -2.73
CA VAL A 44 -5.27 -8.67 -1.43
C VAL A 44 -3.92 -8.77 -0.73
N VAL A 45 -3.36 -9.98 -0.63
CA VAL A 45 -2.07 -10.22 0.02
C VAL A 45 -0.94 -9.49 -0.72
N ALA A 46 -0.89 -9.58 -2.04
CA ALA A 46 0.11 -8.90 -2.85
C ALA A 46 0.06 -7.38 -2.70
N THR A 47 -1.15 -6.79 -2.70
CA THR A 47 -1.35 -5.35 -2.51
C THR A 47 -0.88 -4.90 -1.14
N CYS A 48 -1.19 -5.67 -0.09
CA CYS A 48 -0.75 -5.37 1.28
C CYS A 48 0.77 -5.46 1.43
N LEU A 49 1.43 -6.42 0.78
CA LEU A 49 2.89 -6.49 0.75
C LEU A 49 3.50 -5.28 0.03
N LEU A 50 2.96 -4.91 -1.13
CA LEU A 50 3.41 -3.73 -1.87
C LEU A 50 3.22 -2.44 -1.06
N TYR A 51 2.11 -2.32 -0.34
CA TYR A 51 1.84 -1.20 0.57
C TYR A 51 2.89 -1.09 1.67
N ILE A 52 3.22 -2.19 2.36
CA ILE A 52 4.26 -2.21 3.40
C ILE A 52 5.63 -1.88 2.81
N ILE A 53 6.01 -2.51 1.69
CA ILE A 53 7.28 -2.27 1.02
C ILE A 53 7.41 -0.79 0.63
N TRP A 54 6.34 -0.22 0.05
CA TRP A 54 6.32 1.18 -0.33
C TRP A 54 6.43 2.11 0.89
N ALA A 55 5.72 1.83 1.98
CA ALA A 55 5.82 2.58 3.22
C ALA A 55 7.26 2.60 3.77
N ILE A 56 7.93 1.45 3.76
CA ILE A 56 9.34 1.34 4.15
C ILE A 56 10.22 2.20 3.25
N ILE A 57 10.08 2.09 1.93
CA ILE A 57 10.87 2.86 0.96
C ILE A 57 10.65 4.36 1.14
N HIS A 58 9.41 4.80 1.28
CA HIS A 58 9.05 6.20 1.47
C HIS A 58 9.65 6.77 2.76
N HIS A 59 9.49 6.09 3.90
CA HIS A 59 10.06 6.52 5.19
C HIS A 59 11.60 6.50 5.21
N LEU A 60 12.23 5.57 4.47
CA LEU A 60 13.69 5.58 4.28
C LEU A 60 14.15 6.78 3.44
N LYS A 61 13.38 7.19 2.43
CA LYS A 61 13.70 8.35 1.57
C LYS A 61 13.54 9.68 2.31
N GLU A 62 12.53 9.79 3.17
CA GLU A 62 12.29 11.01 3.97
C GLU A 62 13.25 11.12 5.17
N GLY A 63 13.99 10.05 5.50
CA GLY A 63 14.90 10.02 6.64
C GLY A 63 14.19 9.91 7.99
N ASP A 64 12.87 9.64 7.98
CA ASP A 64 12.00 9.56 9.16
C ASP A 64 11.65 8.10 9.52
N PHE A 65 12.64 7.22 9.42
CA PHE A 65 12.44 5.78 9.64
C PHE A 65 12.26 5.46 11.13
N HIS A 66 11.01 5.53 11.59
CA HIS A 66 10.62 5.11 12.92
C HIS A 66 9.96 3.72 12.88
N TYR A 67 10.50 2.77 13.65
CA TYR A 67 9.93 1.41 13.76
C TYR A 67 8.46 1.40 14.18
N LYS A 68 8.05 2.37 15.01
CA LYS A 68 6.65 2.54 15.41
C LYS A 68 5.74 2.79 14.19
N ILE A 69 6.16 3.66 13.28
CA ILE A 69 5.40 4.01 12.09
C ILE A 69 5.23 2.76 11.23
N ILE A 70 6.30 2.02 10.96
CA ILE A 70 6.25 0.79 10.14
C ILE A 70 5.32 -0.26 10.77
N LEU A 71 5.33 -0.38 12.10
CA LEU A 71 4.41 -1.28 12.80
C LEU A 71 2.95 -0.89 12.55
N GLU A 72 2.62 0.41 12.51
CA GLU A 72 1.28 0.88 12.16
C GLU A 72 0.89 0.46 10.75
N TYR A 73 1.77 0.62 9.75
CA TYR A 73 1.54 0.15 8.38
C TYR A 73 1.32 -1.36 8.30
N VAL A 74 2.13 -2.14 9.04
CA VAL A 74 2.01 -3.60 9.10
C VAL A 74 0.68 -4.00 9.73
N LEU A 75 0.27 -3.38 10.84
CA LEU A 75 -1.01 -3.64 11.50
C LEU A 75 -2.20 -3.32 10.58
N ILE A 76 -2.15 -2.19 9.85
CA ILE A 76 -3.18 -1.82 8.88
C ILE A 76 -3.27 -2.88 7.76
N ALA A 77 -2.13 -3.33 7.23
CA ALA A 77 -2.09 -4.37 6.21
C ALA A 77 -2.68 -5.69 6.71
N PHE A 78 -2.33 -6.14 7.92
CA PHE A 78 -2.92 -7.34 8.52
C PHE A 78 -4.43 -7.20 8.75
N LEU A 79 -4.88 -6.04 9.21
CA LEU A 79 -6.30 -5.76 9.39
C LEU A 79 -7.05 -5.85 8.05
N ALA A 80 -6.49 -5.26 6.99
CA ALA A 80 -7.07 -5.32 5.64
C ALA A 80 -7.13 -6.76 5.12
N ILE A 81 -6.06 -7.54 5.27
CA ILE A 81 -6.04 -8.96 4.92
C ILE A 81 -7.13 -9.72 5.69
N ALA A 82 -7.21 -9.55 7.02
CA ALA A 82 -8.18 -10.26 7.84
C ALA A 82 -9.63 -9.95 7.41
N LEU A 83 -9.96 -8.68 7.20
CA LEU A 83 -11.30 -8.25 6.79
C LEU A 83 -11.66 -8.75 5.39
N LEU A 84 -10.76 -8.56 4.42
CA LEU A 84 -11.04 -8.90 3.02
C LEU A 84 -11.02 -10.41 2.77
N LEU A 85 -10.12 -11.17 3.39
CA LEU A 85 -10.16 -12.63 3.30
C LEU A 85 -11.44 -13.19 3.94
N THR A 86 -11.88 -12.63 5.07
CA THR A 86 -13.17 -13.02 5.66
C THR A 86 -14.31 -12.77 4.68
N LEU A 87 -14.30 -11.62 3.99
CA LEU A 87 -15.32 -11.31 2.98
C LEU A 87 -15.26 -12.27 1.79
N ILE A 88 -14.06 -12.54 1.26
CA ILE A 88 -13.84 -13.44 0.12
C ILE A 88 -14.33 -14.86 0.42
N PHE A 89 -13.98 -15.42 1.59
CA PHE A 89 -14.30 -16.80 1.94
C PHE A 89 -15.66 -16.98 2.62
N ARG A 90 -16.34 -15.89 2.98
CA ARG A 90 -17.75 -15.93 3.40
C ARG A 90 -18.70 -16.12 2.22
N THR A 91 -18.31 -15.64 1.05
CA THR A 91 -19.14 -15.60 -0.17
C THR A 91 -19.02 -16.91 -0.94
#